data_AF-A0A9P0LG15-F1
#
_entry.id   AF-A0A9P0LG15-F1
#
_cell.length_a   1.000
_cell.length_b   1.000
_cell.length_c   1.000
_cell.angle_alpha   90.00
_cell.angle_beta   90.00
_cell.angle_gamma   90.00
#
_symmetry.space_group_name_H-M   'P 1'
#
loop_
_entity.id
_entity.type
_entity.pdbx_description
1 polymer ?
#
loop_
_entity_poly.entity_id
_entity_poly.type
_entity_poly.pdbx_seq_one_letter_code
_entity_poly.pdbx_strand_id
1 'polypeptide(L)'
;MLELSQKKGVPLKNMLPIGHSLGGHIVGFIGQKVYEKSGQKLPRIVALDPAGPLFDVRPADKRLNSSSAEVVHVIHTDGGTFGYKDTIGTLDFFVNGGSSQPGCKRVDLADLTTITEPLSCDHRRAPFLFAEALAYPREYIAQKCGSWDDFEADKCQNGEKVAMGDLNSRNRGKFYLKTGKDRPFFKIEEEEKKKAGKEVEKNADKGTDKDSSRNGNRQDEKEKNKGPLSGIKEAARSVIG
;
A
#
# COMPACT_ATOMS: atom_id res chain seq x y z
N MET A 1 -20.72 19.13 11.74
CA MET A 1 -19.44 19.72 11.31
C MET A 1 -19.56 21.22 11.05
N LEU A 2 -20.28 21.65 10.01
CA LEU A 2 -20.47 23.08 9.70
C LEU A 2 -21.08 23.86 10.87
N GLU A 3 -22.01 23.27 11.60
CA GLU A 3 -22.56 23.90 12.81
C GLU A 3 -21.50 24.15 13.90
N LEU A 4 -20.60 23.20 14.15
CA LEU A 4 -19.48 23.39 15.07
C LEU A 4 -18.56 24.52 14.60
N SER A 5 -18.34 24.62 13.29
CA SER A 5 -17.48 25.67 12.73
C SER A 5 -18.12 27.05 12.75
N GLN A 6 -19.36 27.16 12.27
CA GLN A 6 -20.03 28.44 12.08
C GLN A 6 -20.66 28.95 13.38
N LYS A 7 -21.22 28.08 14.23
CA LYS A 7 -21.92 28.50 15.46
C LYS A 7 -21.08 28.38 16.72
N LYS A 8 -20.10 27.48 16.74
CA LYS A 8 -19.25 27.24 17.93
C LYS A 8 -17.79 27.68 17.73
N GLY A 9 -17.45 28.25 16.57
CA GLY A 9 -16.12 28.77 16.28
C GLY A 9 -15.03 27.71 16.18
N VAL A 10 -15.37 26.42 16.06
CA VAL A 10 -14.38 25.34 15.93
C VAL A 10 -13.83 25.35 14.50
N PRO A 11 -12.56 25.69 14.25
CA PRO A 11 -12.05 25.79 12.88
C PRO A 11 -12.14 24.44 12.17
N LEU A 12 -12.54 24.43 10.88
CA LEU A 12 -12.56 23.20 10.07
C LEU A 12 -11.19 22.50 10.04
N LYS A 13 -10.10 23.27 10.15
CA LYS A 13 -8.74 22.75 10.23
C LYS A 13 -8.43 21.92 11.48
N ASN A 14 -9.26 22.00 12.51
CA ASN A 14 -9.13 21.21 13.73
C ASN A 14 -9.99 19.93 13.69
N MET A 15 -10.60 19.61 12.55
CA MET A 15 -11.47 18.46 12.39
C MET A 15 -10.84 17.45 11.42
N LEU A 16 -10.71 16.20 11.86
CA LEU A 16 -10.16 15.11 11.06
C LEU A 16 -11.17 13.97 10.94
N PRO A 17 -11.93 13.89 9.84
CA PRO A 17 -12.80 12.76 9.59
C PRO A 17 -11.98 11.53 9.21
N ILE A 18 -12.27 10.42 9.89
CA ILE A 18 -11.67 9.11 9.65
C ILE A 18 -12.80 8.13 9.40
N GLY A 19 -12.74 7.36 8.32
CA GLY A 19 -13.79 6.40 7.96
C GLY A 19 -13.20 5.08 7.48
N HIS A 20 -13.67 3.98 8.04
CA HIS A 20 -13.31 2.62 7.61
C HIS A 20 -14.40 2.02 6.71
N SER A 21 -14.04 1.22 5.71
CA SER A 21 -15.00 0.54 4.84
C SER A 21 -15.95 1.52 4.14
N LEU A 22 -17.28 1.31 4.23
CA LEU A 22 -18.31 2.26 3.81
C LEU A 22 -18.11 3.66 4.42
N GLY A 23 -17.60 3.72 5.66
CA GLY A 23 -17.23 4.95 6.34
C GLY A 23 -16.23 5.80 5.55
N GLY A 24 -15.33 5.19 4.77
CA GLY A 24 -14.40 5.89 3.88
C GLY A 24 -15.12 6.75 2.84
N HIS A 25 -16.23 6.27 2.29
CA HIS A 25 -17.07 7.06 1.39
C HIS A 25 -17.90 8.09 2.13
N ILE A 26 -18.42 7.76 3.32
CA ILE A 26 -19.16 8.71 4.16
C ILE A 26 -18.30 9.94 4.45
N VAL A 27 -17.03 9.76 4.87
CA VAL A 27 -16.13 10.90 5.11
C VAL A 27 -15.81 11.68 3.83
N GLY A 28 -15.71 10.99 2.68
CA GLY A 28 -15.61 11.64 1.37
C GLY A 28 -16.81 12.55 1.06
N PHE A 29 -18.02 12.06 1.26
CA PHE A 29 -19.24 12.84 1.09
C PHE A 29 -19.35 14.00 2.10
N ILE A 30 -18.88 13.80 3.34
CA ILE A 30 -18.80 14.90 4.32
C ILE A 30 -17.91 16.02 3.77
N GLY A 31 -16.72 15.70 3.26
CA GLY A 31 -15.81 16.69 2.68
C GLY A 31 -16.40 17.43 1.49
N GLN A 32 -17.04 16.69 0.57
CA GLN A 32 -17.75 17.27 -0.58
C GLN A 32 -18.88 18.20 -0.15
N LYS A 33 -19.69 17.79 0.84
CA LYS A 33 -20.82 18.59 1.35
C LYS A 33 -20.34 19.84 2.11
N VAL A 34 -19.23 19.74 2.84
CA VAL A 34 -18.58 20.89 3.50
C VAL A 34 -18.13 21.90 2.46
N TYR A 35 -17.46 21.45 1.40
CA TYR A 35 -17.03 22.33 0.31
C TYR A 35 -18.22 22.98 -0.40
N GLU A 36 -19.24 22.20 -0.79
CA GLU A 36 -20.47 22.70 -1.43
C GLU A 36 -21.15 23.80 -0.61
N LYS A 37 -21.20 23.65 0.72
CA LYS A 37 -21.92 24.58 1.60
C LYS A 37 -21.11 25.77 2.11
N SER A 38 -19.78 25.71 2.06
CA SER A 38 -18.92 26.72 2.70
C SER A 38 -17.85 27.31 1.79
N GLY A 39 -17.60 26.72 0.63
CA GLY A 39 -16.46 27.03 -0.24
C GLY A 39 -15.10 26.61 0.33
N GLN A 40 -15.06 26.02 1.54
CA GLN A 40 -13.83 25.60 2.21
C GLN A 40 -13.66 24.10 2.12
N LYS A 41 -12.44 23.64 1.81
CA LYS A 41 -12.09 22.22 1.90
C LYS A 41 -11.68 21.88 3.33
N LEU A 42 -11.95 20.63 3.73
CA LEU A 42 -11.29 20.05 4.89
C LEU A 42 -9.79 19.87 4.57
N PRO A 43 -8.87 20.14 5.51
CA PRO A 43 -7.45 19.92 5.22
C PRO A 43 -7.11 18.46 4.99
N ARG A 44 -7.78 17.55 5.70
CA ARG A 44 -7.54 16.13 5.56
C ARG A 44 -8.77 15.29 5.84
N ILE A 45 -8.87 14.19 5.09
CA ILE A 45 -9.71 13.03 5.39
C ILE A 45 -8.80 11.81 5.38
N VAL A 46 -9.05 10.86 6.30
CA VAL A 46 -8.42 9.54 6.29
C VAL A 46 -9.48 8.49 5.98
N ALA A 47 -9.22 7.68 4.96
CA ALA A 47 -10.08 6.58 4.57
C ALA A 47 -9.32 5.26 4.71
N LEU A 48 -9.85 4.39 5.56
CA LEU A 48 -9.22 3.15 5.96
C LEU A 48 -9.93 2.03 5.20
N ASP A 49 -9.25 1.50 4.19
CA ASP A 49 -9.73 0.48 3.27
C ASP A 49 -11.17 0.75 2.81
N PRO A 50 -11.39 1.83 2.03
CA PRO A 50 -12.73 2.23 1.59
C PRO A 50 -13.44 1.08 0.88
N ALA A 51 -14.76 0.95 1.01
CA ALA A 51 -15.48 -0.17 0.40
C ALA A 51 -15.38 -0.19 -1.15
N GLY A 52 -14.98 -1.31 -1.74
CA GLY A 52 -15.00 -1.51 -3.19
C GLY A 52 -16.41 -1.79 -3.75
N PRO A 53 -17.15 -2.79 -3.21
CA PRO A 53 -18.47 -3.17 -3.72
C PRO A 53 -19.43 -1.99 -3.80
N LEU A 54 -20.12 -1.87 -4.94
CA LEU A 54 -21.04 -0.77 -5.30
C LEU A 54 -20.38 0.61 -5.55
N PHE A 55 -19.09 0.79 -5.27
CA PHE A 55 -18.36 2.06 -5.47
C PHE A 55 -17.36 2.00 -6.63
N ASP A 56 -16.78 0.84 -6.94
CA ASP A 56 -15.82 0.65 -8.06
C ASP A 56 -16.39 1.12 -9.41
N VAL A 57 -17.71 0.99 -9.60
CA VAL A 57 -18.42 1.39 -10.84
C VAL A 57 -18.99 2.81 -10.78
N ARG A 58 -18.82 3.52 -9.66
CA ARG A 58 -19.44 4.83 -9.45
C ARG A 58 -18.54 5.95 -9.96
N PRO A 59 -19.13 7.00 -10.58
CA PRO A 59 -18.38 8.18 -10.95
C PRO A 59 -17.84 8.89 -9.71
N ALA A 60 -16.79 9.69 -9.88
CA ALA A 60 -16.04 10.28 -8.76
C ALA A 60 -16.92 11.10 -7.80
N ASP A 61 -17.94 11.81 -8.30
CA ASP A 61 -18.89 12.60 -7.50
C ASP A 61 -19.87 11.76 -6.66
N LYS A 62 -19.90 10.45 -6.87
CA LYS A 62 -20.75 9.48 -6.14
C LYS A 62 -19.95 8.53 -5.26
N ARG A 63 -18.73 8.92 -4.88
CA ARG A 63 -17.85 8.18 -3.96
C ARG A 63 -16.79 9.07 -3.33
N LEU A 64 -15.94 8.47 -2.51
CA LEU A 64 -14.66 9.08 -2.12
C LEU A 64 -13.84 9.35 -3.38
N ASN A 65 -13.17 10.49 -3.43
CA ASN A 65 -12.21 10.83 -4.48
C ASN A 65 -11.21 11.87 -3.96
N SER A 66 -10.12 12.07 -4.69
CA SER A 66 -9.00 12.96 -4.33
C SER A 66 -9.39 14.43 -4.10
N SER A 67 -10.54 14.89 -4.62
CA SER A 67 -11.03 16.26 -4.44
C SER A 67 -11.81 16.48 -3.14
N SER A 68 -12.15 15.41 -2.41
CA SER A 68 -13.00 15.45 -1.21
C SER A 68 -12.42 16.25 -0.04
N ALA A 69 -11.10 16.46 -0.02
CA ALA A 69 -10.36 17.29 0.93
C ALA A 69 -9.14 17.92 0.22
N GLU A 70 -8.34 18.73 0.92
CA GLU A 70 -7.01 19.13 0.43
C GLU A 70 -6.09 17.91 0.28
N VAL A 71 -6.11 17.02 1.29
CA VAL A 71 -5.42 15.73 1.24
C VAL A 71 -6.39 14.61 1.63
N VAL A 72 -6.60 13.68 0.71
CA VAL A 72 -7.31 12.42 0.99
C VAL A 72 -6.27 11.33 1.20
N HIS A 73 -6.09 10.91 2.45
CA HIS A 73 -5.17 9.87 2.87
C HIS A 73 -5.89 8.53 2.87
N VAL A 74 -5.43 7.56 2.09
CA VAL A 74 -6.09 6.26 1.94
C VAL A 74 -5.13 5.14 2.29
N ILE A 75 -5.60 4.16 3.05
CA ILE A 75 -4.86 2.92 3.33
C ILE A 75 -5.63 1.77 2.71
N HIS A 76 -5.01 1.04 1.79
CA HIS A 76 -5.55 -0.14 1.14
C HIS A 76 -4.97 -1.40 1.78
N THR A 77 -5.84 -2.31 2.19
CA THR A 77 -5.44 -3.60 2.78
C THR A 77 -6.17 -4.79 2.18
N ASP A 78 -7.36 -4.58 1.60
CA ASP A 78 -8.20 -5.63 0.99
C ASP A 78 -8.79 -5.22 -0.37
N GLY A 79 -7.99 -4.51 -1.17
CA GLY A 79 -8.35 -4.07 -2.51
C GLY A 79 -8.77 -5.23 -3.41
N GLY A 80 -10.03 -5.20 -3.86
CA GLY A 80 -10.60 -6.19 -4.79
C GLY A 80 -11.50 -7.24 -4.13
N THR A 81 -11.57 -7.30 -2.80
CA THR A 81 -12.52 -8.13 -2.05
C THR A 81 -13.58 -7.25 -1.38
N PHE A 82 -13.27 -6.65 -0.23
CA PHE A 82 -14.12 -5.64 0.40
C PHE A 82 -13.62 -4.22 0.18
N GLY A 83 -12.31 -4.04 -0.03
CA GLY A 83 -11.67 -2.76 -0.26
C GLY A 83 -11.67 -2.30 -1.72
N TYR A 84 -11.67 -0.99 -1.92
CA TYR A 84 -11.52 -0.33 -3.22
C TYR A 84 -10.07 -0.53 -3.69
N LYS A 85 -9.89 -1.11 -4.89
CA LYS A 85 -8.58 -1.60 -5.34
C LYS A 85 -7.69 -0.54 -5.98
N ASP A 86 -8.29 0.48 -6.58
CA ASP A 86 -7.56 1.50 -7.35
C ASP A 86 -7.27 2.73 -6.49
N THR A 87 -6.41 3.62 -6.98
CA THR A 87 -6.17 4.91 -6.32
C THR A 87 -7.44 5.73 -6.26
N ILE A 88 -7.78 6.21 -5.06
CA ILE A 88 -8.99 6.98 -4.79
C ILE A 88 -8.68 8.25 -3.97
N GLY A 89 -7.47 8.35 -3.43
CA GLY A 89 -6.99 9.45 -2.62
C GLY A 89 -6.10 10.45 -3.35
N THR A 90 -5.55 11.35 -2.55
CA THR A 90 -4.39 12.16 -2.90
C THR A 90 -3.10 11.38 -2.61
N LEU A 91 -3.11 10.64 -1.50
CA LEU A 91 -2.01 9.87 -0.95
C LEU A 91 -2.54 8.48 -0.60
N ASP A 92 -2.16 7.47 -1.38
CA ASP A 92 -2.70 6.12 -1.29
C ASP A 92 -1.57 5.16 -0.85
N PHE A 93 -1.76 4.52 0.31
CA PHE A 93 -0.85 3.53 0.87
C PHE A 93 -1.36 2.12 0.59
N PHE A 94 -0.60 1.34 -0.15
CA PHE A 94 -0.89 -0.06 -0.47
C PHE A 94 -0.01 -0.96 0.40
N VAL A 95 -0.55 -1.39 1.54
CA VAL A 95 0.18 -2.18 2.52
C VAL A 95 0.25 -3.62 2.05
N ASN A 96 1.45 -4.20 1.95
CA ASN A 96 1.65 -5.56 1.40
C ASN A 96 1.00 -5.74 0.01
N GLY A 97 1.10 -4.71 -0.84
CA GLY A 97 0.45 -4.69 -2.17
C GLY A 97 -1.01 -4.22 -2.14
N GLY A 98 -1.63 -4.13 -0.97
CA GLY A 98 -2.93 -3.51 -0.76
C GLY A 98 -4.14 -4.43 -0.91
N SER A 99 -3.93 -5.72 -1.18
CA SER A 99 -5.02 -6.70 -1.37
C SER A 99 -5.01 -7.87 -0.40
N SER A 100 -3.86 -8.22 0.20
CA SER A 100 -3.78 -9.34 1.12
C SER A 100 -2.67 -9.12 2.15
N GLN A 101 -2.98 -9.38 3.40
CA GLN A 101 -2.17 -9.07 4.55
C GLN A 101 -1.63 -10.35 5.18
N PRO A 102 -0.35 -10.38 5.60
CA PRO A 102 0.21 -11.53 6.28
C PRO A 102 -0.62 -11.93 7.51
N GLY A 103 -0.83 -13.23 7.71
CA GLY A 103 -1.65 -13.77 8.80
C GLY A 103 -3.16 -13.85 8.52
N CYS A 104 -3.66 -13.22 7.44
CA CYS A 104 -5.05 -13.38 7.02
C CYS A 104 -5.21 -14.61 6.12
N LYS A 105 -6.09 -15.54 6.51
CA LYS A 105 -6.39 -16.75 5.72
C LYS A 105 -7.43 -16.39 4.67
N ARG A 106 -7.15 -16.70 3.39
CA ARG A 106 -8.17 -16.66 2.34
C ARG A 106 -9.20 -17.75 2.60
N VAL A 107 -10.47 -17.38 2.60
CA VAL A 107 -11.57 -18.34 2.81
C VAL A 107 -11.89 -19.01 1.48
N ASP A 108 -12.05 -20.33 1.53
CA ASP A 108 -12.64 -21.07 0.44
C ASP A 108 -14.15 -20.79 0.45
N LEU A 109 -14.66 -20.15 -0.61
CA LEU A 109 -16.09 -19.83 -0.77
C LEU A 109 -16.97 -21.10 -0.79
N ALA A 110 -16.39 -22.29 -0.92
CA ALA A 110 -17.08 -23.56 -0.79
C ALA A 110 -17.49 -23.90 0.66
N ASP A 111 -16.87 -23.28 1.68
CA ASP A 111 -17.22 -23.50 3.09
C ASP A 111 -17.89 -22.26 3.70
N LEU A 112 -19.20 -22.18 3.49
CA LEU A 112 -20.08 -21.16 4.05
C LEU A 112 -20.34 -21.33 5.57
N THR A 113 -19.58 -22.16 6.29
CA THR A 113 -19.76 -22.30 7.76
C THR A 113 -18.81 -21.41 8.57
N THR A 114 -17.83 -20.76 7.92
CA THR A 114 -16.80 -19.93 8.58
C THR A 114 -16.86 -18.42 8.22
N ILE A 115 -17.97 -17.97 7.63
CA ILE A 115 -18.08 -16.75 6.78
C ILE A 115 -17.90 -15.37 7.45
N THR A 116 -17.54 -15.23 8.72
CA THR A 116 -17.59 -13.90 9.37
C THR A 116 -16.22 -13.33 9.74
N GLU A 117 -15.36 -14.07 10.44
CA GLU A 117 -14.08 -13.53 10.93
C GLU A 117 -12.91 -13.60 9.93
N PRO A 118 -12.65 -14.71 9.21
CA PRO A 118 -11.49 -14.79 8.34
C PRO A 118 -11.66 -13.97 7.05
N LEU A 119 -12.88 -13.86 6.52
CA LEU A 119 -13.16 -13.13 5.27
C LEU A 119 -12.84 -11.64 5.39
N SER A 120 -13.02 -11.04 6.57
CA SER A 120 -12.80 -9.61 6.80
C SER A 120 -11.43 -9.29 7.41
N CYS A 121 -10.54 -10.28 7.59
CA CYS A 121 -9.25 -10.08 8.26
C CYS A 121 -8.40 -9.01 7.55
N ASP A 122 -8.27 -9.12 6.22
CA ASP A 122 -7.54 -8.15 5.39
C ASP A 122 -8.17 -6.76 5.52
N HIS A 123 -9.51 -6.70 5.43
CA HIS A 123 -10.27 -5.46 5.51
C HIS A 123 -10.15 -4.75 6.86
N ARG A 124 -10.15 -5.52 7.96
CA ARG A 124 -10.02 -5.02 9.33
C ARG A 124 -8.58 -4.65 9.70
N ARG A 125 -7.60 -4.95 8.85
CA ARG A 125 -6.20 -4.61 9.10
C ARG A 125 -5.96 -3.10 9.07
N ALA A 126 -6.65 -2.35 8.20
CA ALA A 126 -6.39 -0.92 8.00
C ALA A 126 -6.50 -0.04 9.27
N PRO A 127 -7.56 -0.12 10.10
CA PRO A 127 -7.63 0.65 11.35
C PRO A 127 -6.51 0.33 12.33
N PHE A 128 -6.11 -0.94 12.43
CA PHE A 128 -5.05 -1.36 13.33
C PHE A 128 -3.67 -0.87 12.86
N LEU A 129 -3.40 -0.94 11.56
CA LEU A 129 -2.19 -0.39 10.96
C LEU A 129 -2.12 1.12 11.09
N PHE A 130 -3.23 1.83 10.89
CA PHE A 130 -3.27 3.28 11.05
C PHE A 130 -2.97 3.69 12.49
N ALA A 131 -3.58 3.03 13.47
CA ALA A 131 -3.30 3.28 14.88
C ALA A 131 -1.82 3.04 15.24
N GLU A 132 -1.22 1.95 14.74
CA GLU A 132 0.20 1.67 14.97
C GLU A 132 1.11 2.66 14.22
N ALA A 133 0.75 3.09 13.02
CA ALA A 133 1.50 4.09 12.26
C ALA A 133 1.48 5.48 12.91
N LEU A 134 0.39 5.85 13.58
CA LEU A 134 0.32 7.06 14.40
C LEU A 134 1.23 6.96 15.63
N ALA A 135 1.27 5.80 16.29
CA ALA A 135 2.09 5.57 17.49
C ALA A 135 3.59 5.40 17.18
N TYR A 136 3.91 4.78 16.05
CA TYR A 136 5.27 4.39 15.65
C TYR A 136 5.59 4.85 14.22
N PRO A 137 5.56 6.17 13.92
CA PRO A 137 5.67 6.67 12.54
C PRO A 137 6.98 6.29 11.84
N ARG A 138 8.07 6.07 12.59
CA ARG A 138 9.38 5.64 12.05
C ARG A 138 9.38 4.19 11.56
N GLU A 139 8.43 3.37 12.01
CA GLU A 139 8.35 1.95 11.66
C GLU A 139 7.42 1.72 10.45
N TYR A 140 6.60 2.71 10.07
CA TYR A 140 5.66 2.64 8.94
C TYR A 140 6.05 3.59 7.82
N ILE A 141 7.32 3.56 7.42
CA ILE A 141 7.81 4.34 6.28
C ILE A 141 7.41 3.65 4.99
N ALA A 142 6.60 4.33 4.19
CA ALA A 142 6.21 3.88 2.87
C ALA A 142 7.01 4.60 1.79
N GLN A 143 7.25 3.88 0.69
CA GLN A 143 8.02 4.36 -0.45
C GLN A 143 7.13 4.57 -1.66
N LYS A 144 7.30 5.72 -2.31
CA LYS A 144 6.60 6.03 -3.54
C LYS A 144 7.08 5.13 -4.67
N CYS A 145 6.14 4.48 -5.35
CA CYS A 145 6.45 3.61 -6.48
C CYS A 145 5.33 3.64 -7.53
N GLY A 146 5.61 3.17 -8.75
CA GLY A 146 4.59 3.09 -9.82
C GLY A 146 3.61 1.92 -9.62
N SER A 147 4.13 0.82 -9.08
CA SER A 147 3.42 -0.44 -8.85
C SER A 147 4.00 -1.19 -7.63
N TRP A 148 3.28 -2.20 -7.16
CA TRP A 148 3.78 -3.11 -6.13
C TRP A 148 4.99 -3.91 -6.63
N ASP A 149 4.93 -4.42 -7.87
CA ASP A 149 6.02 -5.21 -8.47
C ASP A 149 7.32 -4.40 -8.57
N ASP A 150 7.24 -3.12 -8.93
CA ASP A 150 8.42 -2.24 -8.96
C ASP A 150 8.97 -1.96 -7.56
N PHE A 151 8.10 -1.92 -6.54
CA PHE A 151 8.51 -1.78 -5.14
C PHE A 151 9.22 -3.04 -4.65
N GLU A 152 8.71 -4.23 -4.97
CA GLU A 152 9.36 -5.49 -4.61
C GLU A 152 10.66 -5.73 -5.35
N ALA A 153 10.75 -5.27 -6.60
CA ALA A 153 11.96 -5.34 -7.41
C ALA A 153 12.95 -4.18 -7.15
N ASP A 154 12.78 -3.42 -6.05
CA ASP A 154 13.70 -2.36 -5.62
C ASP A 154 13.90 -1.23 -6.65
N LYS A 155 13.00 -1.04 -7.61
CA LYS A 155 13.18 -0.06 -8.71
C LYS A 155 12.91 1.39 -8.30
N CYS A 156 12.36 1.62 -7.12
CA CYS A 156 12.00 2.94 -6.62
C CYS A 156 12.76 3.35 -5.35
N GLN A 157 13.95 2.80 -5.11
CA GLN A 157 14.77 3.09 -3.92
C GLN A 157 15.06 4.60 -3.70
N ASN A 158 15.15 5.38 -4.78
CA ASN A 158 15.34 6.83 -4.74
C ASN A 158 14.02 7.63 -4.67
N GLY A 159 12.88 6.94 -4.62
CA GLY A 159 11.55 7.55 -4.54
C GLY A 159 11.30 8.20 -3.19
N GLU A 160 10.37 9.17 -3.17
CA GLU A 160 9.93 9.85 -1.96
C GLU A 160 9.48 8.84 -0.90
N LYS A 161 9.82 9.12 0.37
CA LYS A 161 9.40 8.32 1.52
C LYS A 161 8.51 9.14 2.42
N VAL A 162 7.49 8.52 3.00
CA VAL A 162 6.57 9.18 3.92
C VAL A 162 6.10 8.17 4.97
N ALA A 163 6.00 8.60 6.22
CA ALA A 163 5.39 7.76 7.24
C ALA A 163 3.88 7.67 6.97
N MET A 164 3.33 6.45 6.98
CA MET A 164 1.89 6.23 6.83
C MET A 164 1.07 6.89 7.95
N GLY A 165 1.67 7.20 9.09
CA GLY A 165 1.03 7.96 10.17
C GLY A 165 1.15 9.49 10.03
N ASP A 166 1.83 10.02 9.01
CA ASP A 166 2.07 11.45 8.89
C ASP A 166 0.83 12.22 8.41
N LEU A 167 0.15 12.86 9.36
CA LEU A 167 -1.02 13.70 9.10
C LEU A 167 -0.68 15.11 8.57
N ASN A 168 0.60 15.46 8.47
CA ASN A 168 1.07 16.73 7.90
C ASN A 168 1.53 16.59 6.45
N SER A 169 1.84 15.37 5.99
CA SER A 169 2.34 15.14 4.62
C SER A 169 1.38 15.61 3.53
N ARG A 170 1.89 16.36 2.55
CA ARG A 170 1.17 16.73 1.32
C ARG A 170 1.63 15.94 0.10
N ASN A 171 2.34 14.82 0.32
CA ASN A 171 2.78 13.95 -0.76
C ASN A 171 1.58 13.44 -1.59
N ARG A 172 1.87 13.06 -2.84
CA ARG A 172 0.85 12.60 -3.78
C ARG A 172 1.30 11.33 -4.50
N GLY A 173 0.34 10.44 -4.76
CA GLY A 173 0.55 9.20 -5.50
C GLY A 173 0.50 7.96 -4.62
N LYS A 174 1.04 6.86 -5.16
CA LYS A 174 1.02 5.53 -4.55
C LYS A 174 2.27 5.28 -3.73
N PHE A 175 2.07 4.81 -2.50
CA PHE A 175 3.12 4.47 -1.57
C PHE A 175 2.94 3.04 -1.09
N TYR A 176 4.05 2.34 -0.93
CA TYR A 176 4.07 0.91 -0.62
C TYR A 176 4.95 0.66 0.60
N LEU A 177 4.55 -0.30 1.43
CA LEU A 177 5.30 -0.77 2.59
C LEU A 177 4.92 -2.21 2.91
N LYS A 178 5.84 -2.92 3.55
CA LYS A 178 5.64 -4.28 4.07
C LYS A 178 5.36 -4.24 5.57
N THR A 179 4.51 -5.15 6.04
CA THR A 179 4.23 -5.40 7.45
C THR A 179 4.14 -6.91 7.68
N GLY A 180 4.36 -7.36 8.90
CA GLY A 180 4.27 -8.77 9.30
C GLY A 180 2.86 -9.21 9.71
N LYS A 181 2.74 -10.49 10.07
CA LYS A 181 1.46 -11.12 10.41
C LYS A 181 0.84 -10.68 11.74
N ASP A 182 1.68 -10.46 12.76
CA ASP A 182 1.27 -10.28 14.16
C ASP A 182 1.57 -8.87 14.66
N ARG A 183 0.83 -8.45 15.70
CA ARG A 183 1.06 -7.14 16.33
C ARG A 183 2.32 -7.16 17.22
N PRO A 184 3.09 -6.05 17.23
CA PRO A 184 2.97 -4.91 16.34
C PRO A 184 3.43 -5.28 14.92
N PHE A 185 2.64 -4.88 13.91
CA PHE A 185 2.78 -5.37 12.53
C PHE A 185 4.04 -4.89 11.83
N PHE A 186 4.78 -3.91 12.35
CA PHE A 186 6.07 -3.52 11.76
C PHE A 186 7.17 -4.58 11.95
N LYS A 187 6.95 -5.58 12.82
CA LYS A 187 7.90 -6.69 13.00
C LYS A 187 7.66 -7.75 11.91
N ILE A 188 8.58 -7.80 10.94
CA ILE A 188 8.57 -8.80 9.87
C ILE A 188 9.51 -9.94 10.28
N GLU A 189 8.97 -11.15 10.41
CA GLU A 189 9.76 -12.34 10.77
C GLU A 189 10.73 -12.73 9.64
N GLU A 190 11.88 -13.31 9.98
CA GLU A 190 12.94 -13.68 9.03
C GLU A 190 12.48 -14.65 7.92
N GLU A 191 11.46 -15.47 8.18
CA GLU A 191 10.88 -16.37 7.17
C GLU A 191 10.08 -15.62 6.10
N GLU A 192 9.43 -14.51 6.47
CA GLU A 192 8.68 -13.64 5.56
C GLU A 192 9.65 -12.84 4.66
N LYS A 193 10.80 -12.42 5.20
CA LYS A 193 11.89 -11.80 4.41
C LYS A 193 12.43 -12.74 3.33
N LYS A 194 12.57 -14.03 3.64
CA LYS A 194 13.04 -15.06 2.69
C LYS A 194 12.01 -15.37 1.59
N LYS A 195 10.71 -15.32 1.90
CA LYS A 195 9.65 -15.49 0.88
C LYS A 195 9.60 -14.30 -0.07
N ALA A 196 9.70 -13.07 0.45
CA ALA A 196 9.82 -11.87 -0.35
C ALA A 196 11.03 -11.92 -1.32
N GLY A 197 12.20 -12.41 -0.86
CA GLY A 197 13.36 -12.59 -1.74
C GLY A 197 13.19 -13.64 -2.84
N LYS A 198 12.45 -14.73 -2.56
CA LYS A 198 12.21 -15.81 -3.54
C LYS A 198 11.17 -15.47 -4.61
N GLU A 199 10.20 -14.61 -4.31
CA GLU A 199 9.25 -14.11 -5.32
C GLU A 199 9.92 -13.16 -6.32
N VAL A 200 10.87 -12.36 -5.87
CA VAL A 200 11.73 -11.52 -6.74
C VAL A 200 12.56 -12.39 -7.69
N GLU A 201 13.18 -13.47 -7.20
CA GLU A 201 13.95 -14.41 -8.05
C GLU A 201 13.07 -15.13 -9.09
N LYS A 202 11.86 -15.56 -8.72
CA LYS A 202 10.93 -16.23 -9.65
C LYS A 202 10.37 -15.30 -10.73
N ASN A 203 10.26 -14.00 -10.45
CA ASN A 203 9.81 -13.01 -11.44
C ASN A 203 10.95 -12.54 -12.37
N ALA A 204 12.21 -12.64 -11.94
CA ALA A 204 13.37 -12.43 -12.81
C ALA A 204 13.49 -13.54 -13.87
N ASP A 205 13.12 -14.78 -13.55
CA ASP A 205 13.23 -15.94 -14.45
C ASP A 205 12.12 -16.02 -15.53
N LYS A 206 11.09 -15.17 -15.44
CA LYS A 206 10.01 -15.05 -16.46
C LYS A 206 10.24 -13.90 -17.45
N GLY A 207 11.37 -13.20 -17.35
CA GLY A 207 11.70 -12.00 -18.12
C GLY A 207 12.52 -12.22 -19.40
N THR A 208 12.73 -13.47 -19.84
CA THR A 208 13.45 -13.75 -21.10
C THR A 208 12.79 -14.90 -21.85
N ASP A 209 11.79 -14.59 -22.66
CA ASP A 209 11.47 -15.38 -23.86
C ASP A 209 10.52 -14.59 -24.76
N LYS A 210 11.13 -13.86 -25.71
CA LYS A 210 10.57 -13.52 -27.03
C LYS A 210 11.62 -12.73 -27.81
N ASP A 211 12.50 -13.45 -28.50
CA ASP A 211 12.80 -13.09 -29.89
C ASP A 211 13.32 -14.31 -30.66
N SER A 212 12.46 -14.84 -31.53
CA SER A 212 12.78 -15.91 -32.48
C SER A 212 12.69 -15.33 -33.87
N SER A 213 13.84 -15.02 -34.49
CA SER A 213 13.96 -14.94 -35.95
C SER A 213 15.41 -15.02 -36.45
N ARG A 214 15.65 -16.15 -37.14
CA ARG A 214 16.45 -16.35 -38.37
C ARG A 214 17.97 -16.58 -38.34
N ASN A 215 18.27 -17.78 -38.87
CA ASN A 215 19.28 -18.19 -39.85
C ASN A 215 20.76 -18.25 -39.44
N GLY A 216 21.30 -19.47 -39.58
CA GLY A 216 22.70 -19.77 -39.34
C GLY A 216 23.59 -19.74 -40.57
N ASN A 217 24.88 -19.89 -40.33
CA ASN A 217 25.78 -20.73 -41.11
C ASN A 217 27.11 -20.96 -40.35
N ARG A 218 27.57 -22.21 -40.43
CA ARG A 218 28.95 -22.75 -40.47
C ARG A 218 30.14 -22.08 -39.74
N GLN A 219 30.77 -22.98 -38.97
CA GLN A 219 32.19 -23.37 -38.93
C GLN A 219 33.23 -22.55 -38.14
N ASP A 220 33.91 -23.32 -37.28
CA ASP A 220 35.33 -23.34 -36.94
C ASP A 220 35.98 -22.05 -36.42
N GLU A 221 36.31 -22.04 -35.12
CA GLU A 221 37.73 -21.97 -34.70
C GLU A 221 37.91 -22.22 -33.19
N LYS A 222 39.03 -22.88 -32.88
CA LYS A 222 39.55 -23.16 -31.55
C LYS A 222 40.05 -21.87 -30.92
N GLU A 223 39.81 -21.67 -29.62
CA GLU A 223 40.93 -21.32 -28.73
C GLU A 223 40.66 -21.52 -27.25
N LYS A 224 41.75 -21.83 -26.56
CA LYS A 224 41.88 -22.22 -25.16
C LYS A 224 41.73 -20.99 -24.26
N ASN A 225 41.12 -21.15 -23.08
CA ASN A 225 41.79 -20.65 -21.88
C ASN A 225 41.42 -21.41 -20.61
N LYS A 226 42.46 -21.70 -19.82
CA LYS A 226 42.43 -22.38 -18.52
C LYS A 226 42.41 -21.31 -17.41
N GLY A 227 41.71 -21.57 -16.30
CA GLY A 227 42.02 -20.94 -15.01
C GLY A 227 40.82 -20.82 -14.06
N PRO A 228 40.99 -20.96 -12.73
CA PRO A 228 40.13 -21.84 -11.93
C PRO A 228 39.19 -21.15 -10.95
N LEU A 229 38.19 -21.92 -10.51
CA LEU A 229 37.43 -21.75 -9.27
C LEU A 229 38.35 -21.66 -8.04
N SER A 230 38.15 -20.66 -7.18
CA SER A 230 38.12 -20.79 -5.70
C SER A 230 37.89 -19.42 -5.05
N GLY A 231 37.14 -19.38 -3.94
CA GLY A 231 37.04 -18.17 -3.11
C GLY A 231 35.79 -18.08 -2.25
N ILE A 232 35.71 -18.93 -1.23
CA ILE A 232 34.67 -18.96 -0.19
C ILE A 232 35.01 -17.96 0.93
N LYS A 233 34.00 -17.16 1.33
CA LYS A 233 33.67 -16.59 2.66
C LYS A 233 34.57 -15.56 3.38
N GLU A 234 33.81 -14.73 4.11
CA GLU A 234 34.09 -13.97 5.33
C GLU A 234 34.85 -12.64 5.24
N ALA A 235 34.17 -11.56 5.65
CA ALA A 235 34.38 -11.00 7.00
C ALA A 235 33.29 -9.96 7.34
N ALA A 236 32.67 -10.15 8.51
CA ALA A 236 31.90 -9.15 9.24
C ALA A 236 32.75 -8.66 10.43
N ARG A 237 32.78 -7.34 10.67
CA ARG A 237 32.90 -6.61 11.97
C ARG A 237 33.21 -5.13 11.66
N SER A 238 32.30 -4.23 12.05
CA SER A 238 32.29 -3.48 13.32
C SER A 238 33.17 -2.24 13.26
N VAL A 239 32.54 -1.05 13.23
CA VAL A 239 33.11 0.18 13.81
C VAL A 239 31.96 1.00 14.39
N ILE A 240 31.84 0.95 15.72
CA ILE A 240 31.36 2.06 16.54
C ILE A 240 32.63 2.73 17.05
N GLY A 241 32.75 4.03 16.83
CA GLY A 241 33.73 4.94 17.39
C GLY A 241 33.08 6.30 17.50
#